data_AF-A0A350WQK3-F1
#
_entry.id   AF-A0A350WQK3-F1
#
_cell.length_a   1.000
_cell.length_b   1.000
_cell.length_c   1.000
_cell.angle_alpha   90.00
_cell.angle_beta   90.00
_cell.angle_gamma   90.00
#
_symmetry.space_group_name_H-M   'P 1'
#
loop_
_entity.id
_entity.type
_entity.pdbx_description
1 polymer ?
#
loop_
_entity_poly.entity_id
_entity_poly.type
_entity_poly.pdbx_seq_one_letter_code
_entity_poly.pdbx_strand_id
1 'polypeptide(L)' 'MTDFFEFFVRFLPDLLKGAGMTLLLTFEGLAAGFILGLASALARAYGNRFWRGLAVGYIELFRGTPLLMQ' A
#
# COMPACT_ATOMS: atom_id res chain seq x y z
N MET A 1 13.28 26.45 -26.79
CA MET A 1 13.88 25.51 -25.81
C MET A 1 13.75 26.05 -24.38
N THR A 2 13.92 27.35 -24.16
CA THR A 2 13.67 28.03 -22.88
C THR A 2 12.22 27.88 -22.39
N ASP A 3 11.23 27.89 -23.29
CA ASP A 3 9.80 27.80 -22.92
C ASP A 3 9.43 26.51 -22.19
N PHE A 4 10.06 25.39 -22.56
CA PHE A 4 9.86 24.10 -21.88
C PHE A 4 10.44 24.11 -20.47
N PHE A 5 11.64 24.69 -20.29
CA PHE A 5 12.28 24.79 -18.98
C PHE A 5 11.48 25.70 -18.04
N GLU A 6 10.98 26.83 -18.52
CA GLU A 6 10.10 27.71 -17.73
C GLU A 6 8.79 27.01 -17.34
N PHE A 7 8.17 26.29 -18.27
CA PHE A 7 6.99 25.48 -17.98
C PHE A 7 7.30 24.41 -16.92
N PHE A 8 8.41 23.69 -17.08
CA PHE A 8 8.82 22.65 -16.14
C PHE A 8 9.07 23.21 -14.73
N VAL A 9 9.85 24.30 -14.61
CA VAL A 9 10.13 24.94 -13.32
C VAL A 9 8.86 25.47 -12.66
N ARG A 10 7.90 25.97 -13.45
CA ARG A 10 6.60 26.42 -12.95
C ARG A 10 5.79 25.30 -12.29
N PHE A 11 5.81 24.09 -12.84
CA PHE A 11 5.05 22.94 -12.29
C PHE A 11 5.86 22.03 -11.37
N LEU A 12 7.18 22.19 -11.33
CA LEU A 12 8.07 21.39 -10.49
C LEU A 12 7.65 21.36 -9.01
N PRO A 13 7.22 22.46 -8.36
CA PRO A 13 6.76 22.41 -6.97
C PRO A 13 5.54 21.51 -6.76
N ASP A 14 4.57 21.55 -7.67
CA ASP A 14 3.37 20.71 -7.60
C ASP A 14 3.70 19.24 -7.84
N LEU A 15 4.60 18.96 -8.78
CA LEU A 15 5.10 17.60 -9.04
C LEU A 15 5.86 17.03 -7.83
N LEU A 16 6.72 17.83 -7.19
CA LEU A 16 7.44 17.42 -5.98
C LEU A 16 6.49 17.18 -4.81
N LYS A 17 5.44 18.01 -4.67
CA LYS A 17 4.40 17.80 -3.66
C LYS A 17 3.64 16.49 -3.92
N GLY A 18 3.27 16.22 -5.17
CA GLY A 18 2.64 14.95 -5.56
C GLY A 18 3.54 13.75 -5.29
N ALA A 19 4.83 13.83 -5.65
CA ALA A 19 5.81 12.79 -5.37
C ALA A 19 5.96 12.53 -3.87
N GLY A 20 6.01 13.59 -3.04
CA GLY A 20 6.04 13.49 -1.59
C GLY A 20 4.81 12.77 -1.03
N MET A 21 3.61 13.11 -1.53
CA MET A 21 2.37 12.43 -1.14
C MET A 21 2.37 10.95 -1.52
N THR A 22 2.83 10.59 -2.72
CA THR A 22 2.95 9.19 -3.13
C THR A 22 3.88 8.40 -2.21
N LEU A 23 5.04 8.98 -1.86
CA LEU A 23 5.99 8.34 -0.94
C LEU A 23 5.39 8.13 0.45
N LEU A 24 4.68 9.13 0.97
CA LEU A 24 4.03 9.05 2.27
C LEU A 24 2.96 7.94 2.29
N LEU A 25 2.05 7.96 1.32
CA LEU A 25 0.99 6.95 1.20
C LEU A 25 1.57 5.54 1.00
N THR A 26 2.62 5.42 0.20
CA THR A 26 3.30 4.13 -0.03
C THR A 26 3.91 3.62 1.27
N PHE A 27 4.59 4.47 2.01
CA PHE A 27 5.24 4.08 3.26
C PHE A 27 4.23 3.67 4.32
N GLU A 28 3.18 4.47 4.54
CA GLU A 28 2.12 4.16 5.50
C GLU A 28 1.36 2.88 5.12
N GLY A 29 1.00 2.74 3.85
CA GLY A 29 0.32 1.55 3.33
C GLY A 29 1.18 0.29 3.47
N LEU A 30 2.47 0.38 3.16
CA LEU A 30 3.41 -0.75 3.30
C LEU A 30 3.62 -1.11 4.77
N ALA A 31 3.77 -0.13 5.66
CA ALA A 31 3.95 -0.38 7.09
C ALA A 31 2.72 -1.08 7.69
N ALA A 32 1.52 -0.56 7.43
CA ALA A 32 0.27 -1.17 7.89
C ALA A 32 0.05 -2.57 7.27
N GLY A 33 0.24 -2.68 5.95
CA GLY A 33 0.11 -3.94 5.23
C GLY A 33 1.11 -5.00 5.71
N PHE A 34 2.34 -4.61 6.04
CA PHE A 34 3.35 -5.51 6.59
C PHE A 34 2.96 -6.03 7.96
N ILE A 35 2.49 -5.17 8.87
CA ILE A 35 2.05 -5.58 10.21
C ILE A 35 0.89 -6.57 10.12
N LEU A 36 -0.15 -6.24 9.35
CA LEU A 36 -1.32 -7.11 9.16
C LEU A 36 -0.96 -8.41 8.43
N GLY A 37 -0.09 -8.33 7.42
CA GLY A 37 0.39 -9.47 6.67
C GLY A 37 1.21 -10.43 7.53
N LEU A 38 2.12 -9.89 8.36
CA LEU A 38 2.93 -10.67 9.29
C LEU A 38 2.07 -11.33 10.37
N ALA A 39 1.15 -10.59 10.99
CA ALA A 39 0.21 -11.13 11.97
C ALA A 39 -0.63 -12.27 11.37
N SER A 40 -1.18 -12.06 10.18
CA SER A 40 -1.95 -13.08 9.46
C SER A 40 -1.10 -14.30 9.09
N ALA A 41 0.15 -14.10 8.66
CA ALA A 41 1.06 -15.20 8.35
C ALA A 41 1.36 -16.06 9.59
N LEU A 42 1.65 -15.42 10.72
CA LEU A 42 1.91 -16.11 11.99
C LEU A 42 0.67 -16.85 12.49
N ALA A 43 -0.50 -16.21 12.46
CA ALA A 43 -1.77 -16.84 12.84
C ALA A 43 -2.11 -18.04 11.94
N ARG A 44 -1.79 -17.98 10.64
CA ARG A 44 -1.97 -19.11 9.72
C ARG A 44 -0.99 -20.25 9.99
N ALA A 45 0.27 -19.94 10.32
CA ALA A 45 1.32 -20.93 10.50
C ALA A 45 1.25 -21.64 11.86
N TYR A 46 0.98 -20.90 12.93
CA TYR A 46 1.07 -21.39 14.31
C TYR A 46 -0.25 -21.30 15.10
N GLY A 47 -1.27 -20.63 14.57
CA GLY A 47 -2.55 -20.46 15.26
C GLY A 47 -3.40 -21.73 15.30
N ASN A 48 -4.27 -21.81 16.31
CA ASN A 48 -5.28 -22.86 16.41
C ASN A 48 -6.31 -22.76 15.26
N ARG A 49 -7.23 -23.74 15.17
CA ARG A 49 -8.20 -23.82 14.05
C ARG A 49 -9.00 -22.53 13.84
N PHE A 50 -9.33 -21.80 14.90
CA PHE A 50 -10.06 -20.54 14.81
C PHE A 50 -9.20 -19.42 14.21
N TRP A 51 -8.01 -19.16 14.77
CA TRP A 51 -7.10 -18.11 14.29
C TRP A 51 -6.61 -18.37 12.87
N ARG A 52 -6.34 -19.63 12.55
CA ARG A 52 -5.99 -20.05 11.19
C ARG A 52 -7.14 -19.80 10.21
N GLY A 53 -8.38 -20.05 10.61
CA GLY A 53 -9.57 -19.77 9.80
C GLY A 53 -9.73 -18.28 9.49
N LEU A 54 -9.60 -17.41 10.51
CA LEU A 54 -9.63 -15.96 10.32
C LEU A 54 -8.53 -15.47 9.38
N ALA A 55 -7.29 -15.94 9.58
CA ALA A 55 -6.16 -15.56 8.75
C ALA A 55 -6.35 -15.99 7.28
N VAL A 56 -6.85 -17.20 7.04
CA VAL A 56 -7.16 -17.68 5.68
C VAL A 56 -8.24 -16.83 5.04
N GLY A 57 -9.35 -16.56 5.75
CA GLY A 57 -10.45 -15.74 5.23
C GLY A 57 -9.99 -14.32 4.87
N TYR A 58 -9.21 -13.68 5.73
CA TYR A 58 -8.59 -12.38 5.43
C TYR A 58 -7.70 -12.46 4.18
N ILE A 59 -6.77 -13.42 4.12
CA ILE A 59 -5.86 -13.56 2.97
C ILE A 59 -6.61 -13.77 1.66
N GLU A 60 -7.65 -14.62 1.66
CA GLU A 60 -8.43 -14.93 0.46
C GLU A 60 -9.27 -13.74 -0.01
N LEU A 61 -9.89 -13.00 0.91
CA LEU A 61 -10.68 -11.80 0.58
C LEU A 61 -9.80 -10.73 -0.10
N PHE A 62 -8.68 -10.37 0.53
CA PHE A 62 -7.84 -9.27 0.06
C PHE A 62 -6.98 -9.64 -1.16
N ARG A 63 -6.64 -10.92 -1.35
CA ARG A 63 -5.93 -11.38 -2.55
C ARG A 63 -6.88 -11.71 -3.71
N GLY A 64 -8.15 -11.98 -3.43
CA GLY A 64 -9.17 -12.33 -4.42
C GLY A 64 -9.88 -11.13 -5.03
N THR A 65 -9.94 -10.00 -4.34
CA THR A 65 -10.63 -8.78 -4.82
C THR A 65 -9.67 -7.86 -5.58
N PRO A 66 -10.03 -7.32 -6.77
CA PRO A 66 -9.20 -6.33 -7.47
C PRO A 66 -9.00 -5.06 -6.64
N LEU A 67 -7.77 -4.51 -6.61
CA LEU A 67 -7.44 -3.33 -5.78
C LEU A 67 -8.31 -2.10 -6.07
N LEU A 68 -8.73 -1.91 -7.32
CA LEU A 68 -9.63 -0.81 -7.69
C LEU A 68 -11.02 -0.90 -7.04
N MET A 69 -11.40 -2.09 -6.56
CA MET A 69 -12.67 -2.38 -5.88
C MET A 69 -12.50 -2.60 -4.37
N GLN A 70 -11.25 -2.57 -3.87
CA GLN A 70 -10.94 -2.62 -2.43
C GLN A 70 -11.02 -1.20 -1.84
#